data_AF-A0A7Y3V4N4-F1
#
_entry.id   AF-A0A7Y3V4N4-F1
#
_cell.length_a   1.000
_cell.length_b   1.000
_cell.length_c   1.000
_cell.angle_alpha   90.00
_cell.angle_beta   90.00
_cell.angle_gamma   90.00
#
_symmetry.space_group_name_H-M   'P 1'
#
loop_
_entity.id
_entity.type
_entity.pdbx_description
1 polymer ?
#
loop_
_entity_poly.entity_id
_entity_poly.type
_entity_poly.pdbx_seq_one_letter_code
_entity_poly.pdbx_strand_id
1 'polypeptide(L)'
;MTFIDKILGRHKTDPFDKAPFLLPWYFDKHKPKLTIDNSTLTWKFVEKIKDEYVGLVTLNDDKNVLGLFNAYVYIQPSSTGDRFCVWTRSNNVNAGFPTLTLNLYLTKDLKPFTDSNKSILRLHADKGTSYLLNCQPKATISFQLNADKEAFKVDFPDDFKTFDEFITVSDIPSLYLNGKAEWNNTALVVIKPKDNWVFIYPQDWFNQDEKVDFGYQWITRAIRNTDNNSILGQGIRIDKFELDETNRQIKHWL
;
A
#
# COMPACT_ATOMS: atom_id res chain seq x y z
N MET A 1 4.07 27.98 -2.40
CA MET A 1 5.50 27.96 -2.06
C MET A 1 5.99 29.40 -2.12
N THR A 2 6.53 29.93 -1.02
CA THR A 2 7.01 31.32 -1.00
C THR A 2 8.40 31.42 -1.64
N PHE A 3 8.78 32.60 -2.09
CA PHE A 3 10.14 32.88 -2.59
C PHE A 3 11.21 32.57 -1.52
N ILE A 4 10.86 32.76 -0.25
CA ILE A 4 11.71 32.46 0.91
C ILE A 4 11.94 30.94 1.06
N ASP A 5 10.94 30.10 0.82
CA ASP A 5 11.08 28.64 0.89
C ASP A 5 12.08 28.09 -0.14
N LYS A 6 12.10 28.69 -1.34
CA LYS A 6 13.07 28.36 -2.40
C LYS A 6 14.50 28.77 -2.05
N ILE A 7 14.68 29.94 -1.41
CA ILE A 7 15.99 30.45 -0.99
C ILE A 7 16.57 29.60 0.15
N LEU A 8 15.72 29.13 1.07
CA LEU A 8 16.15 28.35 2.23
C LEU A 8 16.36 26.85 1.93
N GLY A 9 16.23 26.41 0.68
CA GLY A 9 16.32 24.99 0.32
C GLY A 9 15.26 24.11 0.99
N ARG A 10 14.18 24.72 1.50
CA ARG A 10 13.06 24.00 2.13
C ARG A 10 12.17 23.45 1.03
N HIS A 11 12.57 22.31 0.48
CA HIS A 11 11.66 21.50 -0.31
C HIS A 11 10.53 21.03 0.60
N LYS A 12 9.31 21.54 0.40
CA LYS A 12 8.12 20.97 1.04
C LYS A 12 8.00 19.54 0.52
N THR A 13 8.37 18.57 1.36
CA THR A 13 8.24 17.14 1.04
C THR A 13 6.79 16.85 0.70
N ASP A 14 6.56 16.13 -0.39
CA ASP A 14 5.21 15.73 -0.78
C ASP A 14 4.67 14.80 0.33
N PRO A 15 3.52 15.08 0.96
CA PRO A 15 3.02 14.23 2.06
C PRO A 15 2.86 12.76 1.65
N PHE A 16 2.63 12.50 0.36
CA PHE A 16 2.53 11.16 -0.19
C PHE A 16 3.85 10.38 -0.26
N ASP A 17 4.99 11.01 0.05
CA ASP A 17 6.28 10.34 0.23
C ASP A 17 6.28 9.35 1.40
N LYS A 18 5.30 9.46 2.29
CA LYS A 18 5.13 8.61 3.48
C LYS A 18 3.92 7.67 3.39
N ALA A 19 3.12 7.79 2.34
CA ALA A 19 1.99 6.89 2.10
C ALA A 19 2.47 5.48 1.76
N PRO A 20 1.64 4.44 2.01
CA PRO A 20 1.92 3.11 1.47
C PRO A 20 2.21 3.14 -0.02
N PHE A 21 3.28 2.47 -0.42
CA PHE A 21 3.75 2.47 -1.79
C PHE A 21 3.13 1.30 -2.54
N LEU A 22 2.32 1.61 -3.57
CA LEU A 22 1.72 0.61 -4.45
C LEU A 22 2.61 0.34 -5.67
N LEU A 23 2.95 -0.94 -5.87
CA LEU A 23 3.76 -1.41 -6.99
C LEU A 23 2.93 -1.61 -8.28
N PRO A 24 3.49 -1.31 -9.48
CA PRO A 24 4.74 -0.58 -9.72
C PRO A 24 4.55 0.96 -9.78
N TRP A 25 3.32 1.45 -9.89
CA TRP A 25 3.01 2.81 -10.36
C TRP A 25 3.67 3.97 -9.60
N TYR A 26 3.92 3.82 -8.30
CA TYR A 26 4.47 4.94 -7.52
C TYR A 26 5.98 4.87 -7.32
N PHE A 27 6.65 3.87 -7.87
CA PHE A 27 8.09 3.65 -7.70
C PHE A 27 8.98 4.48 -8.64
N ASP A 28 8.42 5.13 -9.67
CA ASP A 28 9.21 5.93 -10.61
C ASP A 28 9.67 7.28 -10.03
N LYS A 29 8.89 7.86 -9.11
CA LYS A 29 9.21 9.15 -8.47
C LYS A 29 9.56 9.02 -6.98
N HIS A 30 8.95 8.07 -6.28
CA HIS A 30 9.12 7.90 -4.83
C HIS A 30 9.26 6.41 -4.50
N LYS A 31 10.42 6.00 -3.98
CA LYS A 31 10.68 4.60 -3.62
C LYS A 31 10.68 4.44 -2.10
N PRO A 32 10.10 3.35 -1.56
CA PRO A 32 10.25 3.04 -0.14
C PRO A 32 11.73 2.98 0.21
N LYS A 33 12.12 3.71 1.25
CA LYS A 33 13.49 3.68 1.76
C LYS A 33 13.61 2.54 2.75
N LEU A 34 14.31 1.48 2.35
CA LEU A 34 14.66 0.35 3.20
C LEU A 34 16.18 0.31 3.38
N THR A 35 16.63 -0.06 4.57
CA THR A 35 18.05 -0.05 4.92
C THR A 35 18.47 -1.39 5.52
N ILE A 36 19.64 -1.90 5.14
CA ILE A 36 20.30 -3.05 5.77
C ILE A 36 21.72 -2.63 6.13
N ASP A 37 22.12 -2.78 7.40
CA ASP A 37 23.46 -2.39 7.89
C ASP A 37 23.91 -0.98 7.44
N ASN A 38 22.98 0.00 7.50
CA ASN A 38 23.14 1.39 7.03
C ASN A 38 23.24 1.59 5.50
N SER A 39 23.22 0.53 4.71
CA SER A 39 23.14 0.60 3.25
C SER A 39 21.68 0.68 2.80
N THR A 40 21.37 1.56 1.85
CA THR A 40 20.02 1.69 1.30
C THR A 40 19.78 0.64 0.21
N LEU A 41 18.69 -0.11 0.32
CA LEU A 41 18.27 -1.06 -0.71
C LEU A 41 17.68 -0.34 -1.92
N THR A 42 17.79 -0.97 -3.09
CA THR A 42 17.32 -0.40 -4.36
C THR A 42 16.19 -1.19 -4.98
N TRP A 43 15.26 -0.47 -5.60
CA TRP A 43 14.12 -1.06 -6.32
C TRP A 43 14.32 -0.93 -7.82
N LYS A 44 14.16 -2.05 -8.55
CA LYS A 44 14.36 -2.14 -10.00
C LYS A 44 13.15 -2.81 -10.65
N PHE A 45 12.64 -2.22 -11.73
CA PHE A 45 11.63 -2.85 -12.57
C PHE A 45 12.31 -3.82 -13.54
N VAL A 46 11.80 -5.04 -13.61
CA VAL A 46 12.24 -6.09 -14.53
C VAL A 46 11.13 -6.31 -15.53
N GLU A 47 11.32 -5.79 -16.74
CA GLU A 47 10.34 -5.90 -17.82
C GLU A 47 10.33 -7.32 -18.40
N LYS A 48 11.52 -7.86 -18.68
CA LYS A 48 11.70 -9.14 -19.38
C LYS A 48 12.83 -9.96 -18.77
N ILE A 49 12.70 -11.28 -18.85
CA ILE A 49 13.79 -12.24 -18.66
C ILE A 49 13.91 -13.06 -19.95
N LYS A 50 15.04 -12.88 -20.67
CA LYS A 50 15.18 -13.39 -22.05
C LYS A 50 14.04 -12.84 -22.91
N ASP A 51 13.25 -13.71 -23.53
CA ASP A 51 12.14 -13.35 -24.41
C ASP A 51 10.78 -13.28 -23.68
N GLU A 52 10.73 -13.58 -22.39
CA GLU A 52 9.49 -13.60 -21.60
C GLU A 52 9.27 -12.26 -20.89
N TYR A 53 8.11 -11.64 -21.12
CA TYR A 53 7.68 -10.47 -20.38
C TYR A 53 7.19 -10.86 -19.00
N VAL A 54 7.89 -10.38 -17.96
CA VAL A 54 7.58 -10.72 -16.56
C VAL A 54 6.91 -9.56 -15.81
N GLY A 55 7.31 -8.31 -16.11
CA GLY A 55 6.69 -7.09 -15.59
C GLY A 55 6.62 -7.00 -14.07
N LEU A 56 7.73 -7.20 -13.35
CA LEU A 56 7.77 -7.20 -11.88
C LEU A 56 8.80 -6.22 -11.30
N VAL A 57 8.76 -5.99 -9.99
CA VAL A 57 9.75 -5.17 -9.28
C VAL A 57 10.59 -6.03 -8.34
N THR A 58 11.89 -5.79 -8.32
CA THR A 58 12.82 -6.43 -7.40
C THR A 58 13.32 -5.45 -6.34
N LEU A 59 13.52 -5.96 -5.12
CA LEU A 59 14.28 -5.32 -4.05
C LEU A 59 15.69 -5.90 -4.06
N ASN A 60 16.70 -5.04 -4.07
CA ASN A 60 18.09 -5.44 -4.30
C ASN A 60 19.01 -4.76 -3.29
N ASP A 61 20.07 -5.47 -2.89
CA ASP A 61 21.30 -4.80 -2.45
C ASP A 61 22.18 -4.50 -3.69
N ASP A 62 23.46 -4.18 -3.48
CA ASP A 62 24.40 -3.87 -4.56
C ASP A 62 24.61 -5.01 -5.57
N LYS A 63 24.46 -6.27 -5.15
CA LYS A 63 24.85 -7.47 -5.92
C LYS A 63 23.73 -8.48 -6.08
N ASN A 64 22.75 -8.48 -5.20
CA ASN A 64 21.79 -9.55 -5.03
C ASN A 64 20.35 -9.05 -5.11
N VAL A 65 19.48 -9.93 -5.58
CA VAL A 65 18.03 -9.76 -5.45
C VAL A 65 17.60 -10.36 -4.11
N LEU A 66 16.93 -9.55 -3.29
CA LEU A 66 16.47 -9.89 -1.94
C LEU A 66 14.95 -10.11 -1.87
N GLY A 67 14.20 -9.53 -2.80
CA GLY A 67 12.74 -9.65 -2.86
C GLY A 67 12.18 -9.48 -4.26
N LEU A 68 11.07 -10.14 -4.55
CA LEU A 68 10.36 -10.11 -5.82
C LEU A 68 8.90 -9.72 -5.59
N PHE A 69 8.36 -8.81 -6.37
CA PHE A 69 7.02 -8.27 -6.15
C PHE A 69 6.28 -8.04 -7.47
N ASN A 70 5.08 -8.61 -7.59
CA ASN A 70 4.13 -8.33 -8.68
C ASN A 70 3.43 -6.97 -8.45
N ALA A 71 2.58 -6.58 -9.40
CA ALA A 71 1.70 -5.42 -9.24
C ALA A 71 0.73 -5.61 -8.06
N TYR A 72 0.18 -4.49 -7.57
CA TYR A 72 -0.82 -4.44 -6.50
C TYR A 72 -0.34 -4.89 -5.11
N VAL A 73 0.98 -4.92 -4.92
CA VAL A 73 1.60 -5.09 -3.61
C VAL A 73 1.89 -3.73 -2.99
N TYR A 74 1.49 -3.57 -1.74
CA TYR A 74 1.77 -2.42 -0.92
C TYR A 74 2.98 -2.66 -0.02
N ILE A 75 3.81 -1.63 0.10
CA ILE A 75 4.94 -1.59 1.01
C ILE A 75 4.81 -0.35 1.91
N GLN A 76 4.89 -0.54 3.23
CA GLN A 76 5.07 0.55 4.18
C GLN A 76 6.39 0.37 4.93
N PRO A 77 7.40 1.23 4.69
CA PRO A 77 8.61 1.23 5.51
C PRO A 77 8.33 1.85 6.88
N SER A 78 9.07 1.39 7.89
CA SER A 78 9.22 2.13 9.15
C SER A 78 9.97 3.45 8.93
N SER A 79 9.95 4.33 9.94
CA SER A 79 10.67 5.61 9.90
C SER A 79 12.19 5.45 9.71
N THR A 80 12.76 4.36 10.22
CA THR A 80 14.19 4.00 10.13
C THR A 80 14.54 3.17 8.90
N GLY A 81 13.54 2.55 8.26
CA GLY A 81 13.72 1.67 7.10
C GLY A 81 14.29 0.29 7.43
N ASP A 82 14.50 -0.05 8.70
CA ASP A 82 15.04 -1.34 9.18
C ASP A 82 13.99 -2.47 9.20
N ARG A 83 12.72 -2.10 9.03
CA ARG A 83 11.57 -2.99 8.92
C ARG A 83 10.52 -2.41 7.99
N PHE A 84 9.68 -3.27 7.44
CA PHE A 84 8.61 -2.88 6.54
C PHE A 84 7.44 -3.86 6.60
N CYS A 85 6.25 -3.33 6.34
CA CYS A 85 5.02 -4.10 6.20
C CYS A 85 4.70 -4.30 4.71
N VAL A 86 4.25 -5.51 4.36
CA VAL A 86 3.84 -5.91 3.01
C VAL A 86 2.44 -6.49 3.05
N TRP A 87 1.59 -6.08 2.11
CA TRP A 87 0.27 -6.66 1.89
C TRP A 87 -0.17 -6.50 0.44
N THR A 88 -1.24 -7.16 0.05
CA THR A 88 -1.81 -7.10 -1.30
C THR A 88 -3.15 -6.38 -1.26
N ARG A 89 -3.51 -5.70 -2.35
CA ARG A 89 -4.88 -5.16 -2.52
C ARG A 89 -5.91 -6.29 -2.56
N SER A 90 -5.55 -7.41 -3.19
CA SER A 90 -6.38 -8.59 -3.33
C SER A 90 -6.58 -9.25 -1.97
N ASN A 91 -7.80 -9.12 -1.46
CA ASN A 91 -8.26 -9.81 -0.28
C ASN A 91 -8.67 -11.23 -0.68
N ASN A 92 -8.20 -12.25 0.06
CA ASN A 92 -8.72 -13.60 -0.10
C ASN A 92 -10.18 -13.63 0.36
N VAL A 93 -11.12 -13.84 -0.56
CA VAL A 93 -12.55 -14.00 -0.26
C VAL A 93 -12.80 -15.47 0.07
N ASN A 94 -12.18 -15.97 1.13
CA ASN A 94 -12.55 -17.27 1.69
C ASN A 94 -13.59 -17.01 2.79
N ALA A 95 -14.86 -17.35 2.50
CA ALA A 95 -16.00 -17.27 3.42
C ALA A 95 -16.61 -15.86 3.67
N GLY A 96 -16.89 -15.11 2.60
CA GLY A 96 -17.86 -14.00 2.63
C GLY A 96 -17.27 -12.61 2.83
N PHE A 97 -16.36 -12.44 3.81
CA PHE A 97 -15.69 -11.15 4.04
C PHE A 97 -14.24 -11.15 3.54
N PRO A 98 -13.78 -10.07 2.90
CA PRO A 98 -12.38 -9.95 2.53
C PRO A 98 -11.49 -9.94 3.78
N THR A 99 -10.43 -10.74 3.75
CA THR A 99 -9.41 -10.73 4.81
C THR A 99 -8.20 -9.91 4.36
N LEU A 100 -7.84 -8.90 5.14
CA LEU A 100 -6.59 -8.18 4.98
C LEU A 100 -5.52 -8.87 5.82
N THR A 101 -4.41 -9.24 5.17
CA THR A 101 -3.23 -9.83 5.83
C THR A 101 -2.04 -8.92 5.70
N LEU A 102 -1.48 -8.51 6.83
CA LEU A 102 -0.27 -7.71 6.91
C LEU A 102 0.90 -8.59 7.36
N ASN A 103 2.00 -8.53 6.62
CA ASN A 103 3.24 -9.24 6.95
C ASN A 103 4.36 -8.24 7.23
N LEU A 104 4.91 -8.29 8.43
CA LEU A 104 6.02 -7.45 8.86
C LEU A 104 7.33 -8.21 8.69
N TYR A 105 8.30 -7.60 8.00
CA TYR A 105 9.64 -8.14 7.79
C TYR A 105 10.70 -7.20 8.37
N LEU A 106 11.80 -7.79 8.84
CA LEU A 106 13.02 -7.05 9.16
C LEU A 106 13.95 -7.11 7.95
N THR A 107 14.55 -5.98 7.59
CA THR A 107 15.45 -5.93 6.41
C THR A 107 16.69 -6.77 6.59
N LYS A 108 17.22 -6.86 7.82
CA LYS A 108 18.38 -7.70 8.18
C LYS A 108 18.15 -9.21 7.99
N ASP A 109 16.88 -9.64 7.95
CA ASP A 109 16.53 -11.06 7.81
C ASP A 109 16.38 -11.46 6.33
N LEU A 110 16.40 -10.49 5.41
CA LEU A 110 16.34 -10.73 3.98
C LEU A 110 17.55 -11.54 3.51
N LYS A 111 17.28 -12.54 2.67
CA LYS A 111 18.31 -13.39 2.08
C LYS A 111 18.29 -13.29 0.56
N PRO A 112 19.46 -13.36 -0.09
CA PRO A 112 19.54 -13.35 -1.53
C PRO A 112 18.89 -14.60 -2.13
N PHE A 113 18.36 -14.47 -3.35
CA PHE A 113 17.97 -15.61 -4.17
C PHE A 113 19.20 -16.20 -4.87
N THR A 114 19.41 -17.51 -4.77
CA THR A 114 20.52 -18.21 -5.43
C THR A 114 20.46 -18.11 -6.96
N ASP A 115 19.25 -18.20 -7.54
CA ASP A 115 18.99 -17.98 -8.97
C ASP A 115 17.78 -17.04 -9.09
N SER A 116 18.06 -15.75 -9.21
CA SER A 116 17.03 -14.71 -9.27
C SER A 116 16.15 -14.83 -10.51
N ASN A 117 16.73 -15.15 -11.68
CA ASN A 117 15.98 -15.29 -12.93
C ASN A 117 14.97 -16.44 -12.86
N LYS A 118 15.38 -17.59 -12.32
CA LYS A 118 14.46 -18.72 -12.12
C LYS A 118 13.35 -18.39 -11.14
N SER A 119 13.65 -17.69 -10.04
CA SER A 119 12.64 -17.25 -9.07
C SER A 119 11.67 -16.22 -9.64
N ILE A 120 12.15 -15.30 -10.49
CA ILE A 120 11.33 -14.32 -11.21
C ILE A 120 10.34 -15.02 -12.12
N LEU A 121 10.81 -15.95 -12.97
CA LEU A 121 9.94 -16.72 -13.88
C LEU A 121 8.92 -17.55 -13.10
N ARG A 122 9.33 -18.14 -11.97
CA ARG A 122 8.42 -18.88 -11.08
C ARG A 122 7.32 -17.97 -10.52
N LEU A 123 7.66 -16.80 -9.99
CA LEU A 123 6.67 -15.87 -9.46
C LEU A 123 5.74 -15.35 -10.56
N HIS A 124 6.26 -15.11 -11.77
CA HIS A 124 5.45 -14.69 -12.91
C HIS A 124 4.41 -15.76 -13.31
N ALA A 125 4.82 -17.04 -13.29
CA ALA A 125 3.95 -18.16 -13.61
C ALA A 125 2.89 -18.45 -12.52
N ASP A 126 3.24 -18.23 -11.25
CA ASP A 126 2.33 -18.44 -10.11
C ASP A 126 1.41 -17.24 -9.87
N LYS A 127 0.21 -17.30 -10.47
CA LYS A 127 -0.81 -16.24 -10.32
C LYS A 127 -1.41 -16.14 -8.90
N GLY A 128 -1.17 -17.14 -8.03
CA GLY A 128 -1.63 -17.11 -6.64
C GLY A 128 -0.69 -16.33 -5.71
N THR A 129 0.56 -16.11 -6.13
CA THR A 129 1.58 -15.46 -5.29
C THR A 129 1.85 -14.04 -5.81
N SER A 130 1.67 -13.05 -4.94
CA SER A 130 1.90 -11.64 -5.32
C SER A 130 3.34 -11.16 -5.03
N TYR A 131 4.05 -11.80 -4.10
CA TYR A 131 5.43 -11.44 -3.79
C TYR A 131 6.18 -12.64 -3.19
N LEU A 132 7.51 -12.59 -3.25
CA LEU A 132 8.39 -13.61 -2.69
C LEU A 132 9.57 -12.96 -1.97
N LEU A 133 9.81 -13.39 -0.73
CA LEU A 133 10.99 -13.05 0.07
C LEU A 133 11.60 -14.34 0.60
N ASN A 134 12.93 -14.45 0.59
CA ASN A 134 13.63 -15.65 1.08
C ASN A 134 13.84 -15.62 2.61
N CYS A 135 12.80 -15.23 3.33
CA CYS A 135 12.77 -15.13 4.79
C CYS A 135 11.32 -15.26 5.28
N GLN A 136 11.15 -15.55 6.58
CA GLN A 136 9.83 -15.55 7.20
C GLN A 136 9.48 -14.15 7.70
N PRO A 137 8.19 -13.77 7.70
CA PRO A 137 7.77 -12.55 8.37
C PRO A 137 8.12 -12.64 9.86
N LYS A 138 8.57 -11.52 10.42
CA LYS A 138 8.79 -11.35 11.85
C LYS A 138 7.47 -11.42 12.62
N ALA A 139 6.41 -10.87 12.05
CA ALA A 139 5.05 -10.95 12.57
C ALA A 139 4.04 -10.92 11.42
N THR A 140 2.93 -11.61 11.59
CA THR A 140 1.81 -11.61 10.65
C THR A 140 0.52 -11.35 11.42
N ILE A 141 -0.37 -10.56 10.84
CA ILE A 141 -1.72 -10.37 11.35
C ILE A 141 -2.73 -10.40 10.22
N SER A 142 -3.87 -11.04 10.47
CA SER A 142 -4.99 -11.11 9.54
C SER A 142 -6.28 -10.75 10.25
N PHE A 143 -7.12 -9.95 9.60
CA PHE A 143 -8.46 -9.63 10.10
C PHE A 143 -9.43 -9.42 8.94
N GLN A 144 -10.71 -9.70 9.22
CA GLN A 144 -11.78 -9.55 8.24
C GLN A 144 -12.23 -8.09 8.17
N LEU A 145 -12.40 -7.59 6.95
CA LEU A 145 -13.03 -6.31 6.68
C LEU A 145 -14.53 -6.55 6.49
N ASN A 146 -15.31 -6.16 7.49
CA ASN A 146 -16.76 -6.29 7.47
C ASN A 146 -17.41 -4.94 7.15
N ALA A 147 -18.18 -4.87 6.07
CA ALA A 147 -18.91 -3.67 5.65
C ALA A 147 -19.86 -3.10 6.72
N ASP A 148 -20.38 -3.96 7.61
CA ASP A 148 -21.30 -3.56 8.70
C ASP A 148 -20.57 -2.89 9.88
N LYS A 149 -19.22 -2.84 9.85
CA LYS A 149 -18.40 -2.28 10.92
C LYS A 149 -17.56 -1.13 10.40
N GLU A 150 -17.98 0.10 10.74
CA GLU A 150 -17.16 1.29 10.48
C GLU A 150 -15.88 1.32 11.32
N ALA A 151 -15.88 0.68 12.50
CA ALA A 151 -14.71 0.55 13.36
C ALA A 151 -14.74 -0.75 14.17
N PHE A 152 -13.56 -1.34 14.40
CA PHE A 152 -13.42 -2.51 15.26
C PHE A 152 -12.01 -2.63 15.85
N LYS A 153 -11.91 -3.36 16.96
CA LYS A 153 -10.64 -3.65 17.61
C LYS A 153 -9.98 -4.88 17.02
N VAL A 154 -8.65 -4.81 16.91
CA VAL A 154 -7.78 -5.91 16.53
C VAL A 154 -6.59 -5.89 17.48
N ASP A 155 -6.22 -7.02 18.05
CA ASP A 155 -5.06 -7.10 18.92
C ASP A 155 -3.78 -7.22 18.07
N PHE A 156 -3.12 -6.08 17.83
CA PHE A 156 -1.91 -6.05 17.01
C PHE A 156 -0.70 -6.55 17.79
N PRO A 157 0.13 -7.43 17.21
CA PRO A 157 1.42 -7.79 17.78
C PRO A 157 2.27 -6.54 18.03
N ASP A 158 3.07 -6.55 19.10
CA ASP A 158 3.88 -5.39 19.50
C ASP A 158 4.83 -4.90 18.39
N ASP A 159 5.30 -5.80 17.52
CA ASP A 159 6.12 -5.44 16.35
C ASP A 159 5.42 -4.43 15.43
N PHE A 160 4.09 -4.53 15.25
CA PHE A 160 3.29 -3.61 14.43
C PHE A 160 3.06 -2.26 15.10
N LYS A 161 3.17 -2.16 16.42
CA LYS A 161 2.99 -0.89 17.16
C LYS A 161 4.12 0.12 16.91
N THR A 162 5.15 -0.27 16.16
CA THR A 162 6.17 0.65 15.63
C THR A 162 5.64 1.57 14.53
N PHE A 163 4.49 1.24 13.93
CA PHE A 163 3.82 2.07 12.93
C PHE A 163 2.70 2.88 13.58
N ASP A 164 2.61 4.17 13.24
CA ASP A 164 1.56 5.05 13.75
C ASP A 164 0.21 4.74 13.10
N GLU A 165 0.19 4.74 11.76
CA GLU A 165 -1.01 4.53 10.97
C GLU A 165 -0.66 3.89 9.62
N PHE A 166 -1.50 2.97 9.16
CA PHE A 166 -1.57 2.57 7.76
C PHE A 166 -2.90 3.03 7.18
N ILE A 167 -2.89 3.59 5.97
CA ILE A 167 -4.12 3.79 5.21
C ILE A 167 -4.01 2.97 3.93
N THR A 168 -4.79 1.89 3.85
CA THR A 168 -4.84 1.04 2.67
C THR A 168 -6.14 1.25 1.90
N VAL A 169 -6.07 1.07 0.59
CA VAL A 169 -7.25 0.99 -0.27
C VAL A 169 -7.64 -0.48 -0.38
N SER A 170 -8.90 -0.79 -0.10
CA SER A 170 -9.43 -2.15 -0.17
C SER A 170 -10.81 -2.17 -0.80
N ASP A 171 -11.08 -3.20 -1.57
CA ASP A 171 -12.41 -3.45 -2.13
C ASP A 171 -13.14 -4.42 -1.18
N ILE A 172 -14.30 -3.99 -0.67
CA ILE A 172 -15.08 -4.68 0.36
C ILE A 172 -16.45 -5.05 -0.23
N PRO A 173 -16.68 -6.31 -0.66
CA PRO A 173 -17.98 -6.74 -1.18
C PRO A 173 -19.14 -6.38 -0.25
N SER A 174 -20.27 -6.00 -0.86
CA SER A 174 -21.47 -5.58 -0.14
C SER A 174 -21.25 -4.38 0.78
N LEU A 175 -20.36 -3.45 0.40
CA LEU A 175 -20.11 -2.21 1.14
C LEU A 175 -21.39 -1.38 1.34
N TYR A 176 -22.34 -1.53 0.41
CA TYR A 176 -23.64 -0.87 0.43
C TYR A 176 -24.76 -1.92 0.40
N LEU A 177 -25.59 -1.95 1.44
CA LEU A 177 -26.73 -2.89 1.56
C LEU A 177 -27.71 -2.79 0.39
N ASN A 178 -27.92 -1.59 -0.15
CA ASN A 178 -28.79 -1.32 -1.30
C ASN A 178 -27.99 -0.75 -2.49
N GLY A 179 -26.76 -1.22 -2.69
CA GLY A 179 -25.89 -0.76 -3.77
C GLY A 179 -26.50 -1.02 -5.14
N LYS A 180 -26.29 -0.08 -6.08
CA LYS A 180 -26.62 -0.32 -7.48
C LYS A 180 -25.54 -1.18 -8.15
N ALA A 181 -25.87 -1.85 -9.25
CA ALA A 181 -24.95 -2.77 -9.92
C ALA A 181 -23.69 -2.07 -10.45
N GLU A 182 -23.80 -0.80 -10.78
CA GLU A 182 -22.75 0.08 -11.26
C GLU A 182 -21.87 0.65 -10.13
N TRP A 183 -22.27 0.52 -8.86
CA TRP A 183 -21.49 1.05 -7.75
C TRP A 183 -20.25 0.20 -7.47
N ASN A 184 -19.17 0.88 -7.14
CA ASN A 184 -17.95 0.23 -6.68
C ASN A 184 -17.96 0.02 -5.17
N ASN A 185 -17.00 -0.75 -4.66
CA ASN A 185 -16.93 -1.20 -3.27
C ASN A 185 -15.61 -0.79 -2.62
N THR A 186 -15.03 0.33 -3.06
CA THR A 186 -13.73 0.78 -2.58
C THR A 186 -13.88 1.52 -1.24
N ALA A 187 -13.05 1.14 -0.27
CA ALA A 187 -12.95 1.80 1.02
C ALA A 187 -11.48 2.14 1.32
N LEU A 188 -11.30 3.19 2.13
CA LEU A 188 -10.05 3.42 2.84
C LEU A 188 -10.14 2.70 4.19
N VAL A 189 -9.19 1.81 4.45
CA VAL A 189 -9.05 1.13 5.73
C VAL A 189 -7.91 1.80 6.48
N VAL A 190 -8.26 2.49 7.55
CA VAL A 190 -7.32 3.17 8.45
C VAL A 190 -7.00 2.25 9.61
N ILE A 191 -5.74 1.88 9.74
CA ILE A 191 -5.25 0.91 10.71
C ILE A 191 -4.33 1.66 11.67
N LYS A 192 -4.64 1.60 12.97
CA LYS A 192 -3.89 2.24 14.04
C LYS A 192 -3.38 1.18 15.01
N PRO A 193 -2.20 0.57 14.74
CA PRO A 193 -1.73 -0.58 15.51
C PRO A 193 -1.49 -0.26 16.99
N LYS A 194 -0.98 0.94 17.29
CA LYS A 194 -0.73 1.38 18.68
C LYS A 194 -2.00 1.39 19.54
N ASP A 195 -3.12 1.74 18.91
CA ASP A 195 -4.42 1.88 19.59
C ASP A 195 -5.28 0.62 19.47
N ASN A 196 -4.80 -0.41 18.75
CA ASN A 196 -5.55 -1.63 18.45
C ASN A 196 -6.87 -1.39 17.72
N TRP A 197 -6.91 -0.41 16.82
CA TRP A 197 -8.12 -0.03 16.07
C TRP A 197 -7.94 -0.12 14.55
N VAL A 198 -9.03 -0.51 13.91
CA VAL A 198 -9.22 -0.44 12.45
C VAL A 198 -10.51 0.32 12.19
N PHE A 199 -10.48 1.22 11.21
CA PHE A 199 -11.62 1.99 10.72
C PHE A 199 -11.80 1.76 9.22
N ILE A 200 -13.05 1.68 8.77
CA ILE A 200 -13.42 1.50 7.37
C ILE A 200 -14.21 2.72 6.92
N TYR A 201 -13.71 3.41 5.90
CA TYR A 201 -14.36 4.57 5.31
C TYR A 201 -14.71 4.30 3.84
N PRO A 202 -15.98 3.97 3.54
CA PRO A 202 -16.46 3.88 2.16
C PRO A 202 -16.16 5.17 1.40
N GLN A 203 -15.60 5.05 0.19
CA GLN A 203 -15.29 6.22 -0.63
C GLN A 203 -16.50 6.57 -1.49
N ASP A 204 -17.54 7.14 -0.87
CA ASP A 204 -18.83 7.40 -1.52
C ASP A 204 -18.71 8.29 -2.76
N TRP A 205 -17.85 9.31 -2.72
CA TRP A 205 -17.56 10.17 -3.88
C TRP A 205 -17.06 9.38 -5.09
N PHE A 206 -16.35 8.28 -4.84
CA PHE A 206 -15.78 7.43 -5.87
C PHE A 206 -16.78 6.36 -6.27
N ASN A 207 -17.37 5.67 -5.29
CA ASN A 207 -18.20 4.49 -5.50
C ASN A 207 -19.56 4.80 -6.15
N GLN A 208 -20.11 6.00 -5.95
CA GLN A 208 -21.48 6.35 -6.34
C GLN A 208 -21.56 7.44 -7.43
N ASP A 209 -20.42 7.97 -7.88
CA ASP A 209 -20.39 8.98 -8.94
C ASP A 209 -20.38 8.30 -10.33
N GLU A 210 -21.44 8.54 -11.09
CA GLU A 210 -21.64 8.01 -12.45
C GLU A 210 -20.56 8.48 -13.45
N LYS A 211 -19.79 9.53 -13.12
CA LYS A 211 -18.70 10.04 -13.96
C LYS A 211 -17.38 9.30 -13.74
N VAL A 212 -17.26 8.51 -12.68
CA VAL A 212 -16.04 7.78 -12.38
C VAL A 212 -15.96 6.56 -13.29
N ASP A 213 -14.91 6.49 -14.10
CA ASP A 213 -14.64 5.33 -14.92
C ASP A 213 -13.80 4.31 -14.14
N PHE A 214 -14.47 3.36 -13.49
CA PHE A 214 -13.83 2.33 -12.67
C PHE A 214 -12.83 1.44 -13.41
N GLY A 215 -12.89 1.38 -14.74
CA GLY A 215 -11.90 0.66 -15.55
C GLY A 215 -10.57 1.38 -15.61
N TYR A 216 -10.56 2.71 -15.47
CA TYR A 216 -9.40 3.56 -15.72
C TYR A 216 -9.01 4.50 -14.58
N GLN A 217 -9.89 4.71 -13.60
CA GLN A 217 -9.67 5.56 -12.43
C GLN A 217 -9.67 4.73 -11.15
N TRP A 218 -8.61 4.86 -10.37
CA TRP A 218 -8.34 3.98 -9.22
C TRP A 218 -7.73 4.79 -8.09
N ILE A 219 -8.33 4.79 -6.90
CA ILE A 219 -7.62 5.24 -5.69
C ILE A 219 -6.50 4.23 -5.42
N THR A 220 -5.29 4.72 -5.15
CA THR A 220 -4.11 3.86 -5.02
C THR A 220 -3.33 4.06 -3.74
N ARG A 221 -3.38 5.26 -3.15
CA ARG A 221 -2.73 5.52 -1.86
C ARG A 221 -3.40 6.70 -1.18
N ALA A 222 -3.38 6.63 0.14
CA ALA A 222 -3.87 7.68 1.01
C ALA A 222 -2.93 7.86 2.19
N ILE A 223 -2.95 9.05 2.79
CA ILE A 223 -2.11 9.40 3.94
C ILE A 223 -2.80 10.46 4.79
N ARG A 224 -2.54 10.45 6.10
CA ARG A 224 -2.99 11.51 7.00
C ARG A 224 -2.23 12.80 6.73
N ASN A 225 -2.96 13.90 6.60
CA ASN A 225 -2.39 15.24 6.66
C ASN A 225 -2.02 15.56 8.12
N THR A 226 -0.75 15.81 8.40
CA THR A 226 -0.27 16.13 9.75
C THR A 226 -0.72 17.49 10.26
N ASP A 227 -1.09 18.42 9.36
CA ASP A 227 -1.40 19.80 9.72
C ASP A 227 -2.84 19.94 10.25
N ASN A 228 -3.79 19.17 9.69
CA ASN A 228 -5.21 19.29 9.99
C ASN A 228 -5.94 17.95 10.20
N ASN A 229 -5.20 16.83 10.19
CA ASN A 229 -5.69 15.48 10.44
C ASN A 229 -6.68 14.91 9.41
N SER A 230 -6.90 15.59 8.27
CA SER A 230 -7.69 15.05 7.16
C SER A 230 -6.95 13.92 6.43
N ILE A 231 -7.65 13.15 5.60
CA ILE A 231 -7.02 12.16 4.72
C ILE A 231 -6.81 12.78 3.34
N LEU A 232 -5.57 12.69 2.87
CA LEU A 232 -5.21 13.01 1.49
C LEU A 232 -5.17 11.73 0.68
N GLY A 233 -5.70 11.77 -0.54
CA GLY A 233 -5.67 10.63 -1.45
C GLY A 233 -5.14 11.02 -2.84
N GLN A 234 -4.68 10.01 -3.58
CA GLN A 234 -4.42 10.14 -5.00
C GLN A 234 -4.64 8.80 -5.69
N GLY A 235 -4.65 8.83 -7.02
CA GLY A 235 -4.93 7.65 -7.82
C GLY A 235 -4.24 7.62 -9.18
N ILE A 236 -4.59 6.61 -9.96
CA ILE A 236 -4.36 6.60 -11.40
C ILE A 236 -5.50 7.36 -12.04
N ARG A 237 -5.18 8.39 -12.84
CA ARG A 237 -6.15 9.29 -13.50
C ARG A 237 -7.15 9.93 -12.52
N ILE A 238 -6.69 10.16 -11.28
CA ILE A 238 -7.39 10.88 -10.23
C ILE A 238 -6.39 11.90 -9.68
N ASP A 239 -6.77 13.17 -9.71
CA ASP A 239 -5.96 14.24 -9.13
C ASP A 239 -5.80 14.05 -7.62
N LYS A 240 -4.84 14.73 -7.01
CA LYS A 240 -4.71 14.71 -5.55
C LYS A 240 -5.97 15.33 -4.94
N PHE A 241 -6.46 14.76 -3.85
CA PHE A 241 -7.66 15.25 -3.16
C PHE A 241 -7.50 15.21 -1.66
N GLU A 242 -8.26 16.04 -0.97
CA GLU A 242 -8.45 16.02 0.48
C GLU A 242 -9.89 15.62 0.80
N LEU A 243 -10.07 14.68 1.73
CA LEU A 243 -11.37 14.26 2.21
C LEU A 243 -11.93 15.20 3.27
N ASP A 244 -13.25 15.23 3.39
CA ASP A 244 -13.95 15.94 4.47
C ASP A 244 -13.85 15.20 5.82
N GLU A 245 -14.51 15.73 6.85
CA GLU A 245 -14.52 15.18 8.21
C GLU A 245 -15.13 13.77 8.29
N THR A 246 -15.96 13.38 7.32
CA THR A 246 -16.52 12.03 7.25
C THR A 246 -15.50 11.01 6.76
N ASN A 247 -14.44 11.48 6.07
CA ASN A 247 -13.46 10.68 5.33
C ASN A 247 -14.07 9.87 4.16
N ARG A 248 -15.29 10.22 3.73
CA ARG A 248 -16.05 9.51 2.69
C ARG A 248 -16.28 10.34 1.43
N GLN A 249 -16.16 11.66 1.52
CA GLN A 249 -16.38 12.60 0.42
C GLN A 249 -15.17 13.50 0.20
N ILE A 250 -14.99 13.98 -1.02
CA ILE A 250 -13.96 14.98 -1.33
C ILE A 250 -14.39 16.33 -0.78
N LYS A 251 -13.53 16.93 0.04
CA LYS A 251 -13.65 18.32 0.47
C LYS A 251 -13.18 19.26 -0.64
N HIS A 252 -12.03 18.99 -1.24
CA HIS A 252 -11.50 19.69 -2.41
C HIS A 252 -10.37 18.92 -3.10
N TRP A 253 -10.11 19.27 -4.36
CA TRP A 253 -8.97 18.81 -5.15
C TRP A 253 -7.73 19.69 -4.89
N LEU A 254 -6.52 19.11 -5.01
CA LEU A 254 -5.23 19.73 -4.63
C LEU A 254 -4.32 20.05 -5.83
#